data_AF-A0AAW9K236-F1
#
_entry.id   AF-A0AAW9K236-F1
#
_cell.length_a   1.000
_cell.length_b   1.000
_cell.length_c   1.000
_cell.angle_alpha   90.00
_cell.angle_beta   90.00
_cell.angle_gamma   90.00
#
_symmetry.space_group_name_H-M   'P 1'
#
loop_
_entity.id
_entity.type
_entity.pdbx_description
1 polymer ?
#
loop_
_entity_poly.entity_id
_entity_poly.type
_entity_poly.pdbx_seq_one_letter_code
_entity_poly.pdbx_strand_id
1 'polypeptide(L)' 'MNDKEKLMYKIEFQLKKNSKNNENEIWVVLNNNLKKIFLGDADYFLGETSKLLGKKCDYELISDLADRPILIIKFL' A
#
# COMPACT_ATOMS: atom_id res chain seq x y z
N MET A 1 5.70 -5.03 -17.00
CA MET A 1 5.04 -4.81 -15.71
C MET A 1 3.97 -3.74 -15.88
N ASN A 2 2.70 -4.11 -15.75
CA ASN A 2 1.57 -3.19 -15.79
C ASN A 2 1.49 -2.35 -14.50
N ASP A 3 0.67 -1.30 -14.47
CA ASP A 3 0.66 -0.39 -13.32
C ASP A 3 0.07 -1.01 -12.03
N LYS A 4 -0.78 -2.05 -12.16
CA LYS A 4 -1.30 -2.85 -11.04
C LYS A 4 -0.17 -3.67 -10.39
N GLU A 5 0.62 -4.37 -11.20
CA GLU A 5 1.83 -5.09 -10.76
C GLU A 5 2.87 -4.14 -10.16
N LYS A 6 3.06 -2.94 -10.74
CA LYS A 6 3.96 -1.93 -10.18
C LYS A 6 3.53 -1.49 -8.78
N LEU A 7 2.23 -1.29 -8.57
CA LEU A 7 1.71 -0.92 -7.26
C LEU A 7 1.89 -2.05 -6.24
N MET A 8 1.55 -3.29 -6.62
CA MET A 8 1.73 -4.44 -5.74
C MET A 8 3.20 -4.63 -5.37
N TYR A 9 4.11 -4.51 -6.34
CA TYR A 9 5.55 -4.55 -6.10
C TYR A 9 6.01 -3.48 -5.10
N LYS A 10 5.49 -2.25 -5.21
CA LYS A 10 5.79 -1.17 -4.23
C LYS A 10 5.28 -1.50 -2.83
N ILE A 11 4.08 -2.06 -2.71
CA ILE A 11 3.50 -2.49 -1.44
C ILE A 11 4.39 -3.58 -0.82
N GLU A 12 4.69 -4.65 -1.57
CA GLU A 12 5.56 -5.74 -1.12
C GLU A 12 6.95 -5.26 -0.69
N PHE A 13 7.52 -4.30 -1.42
CA PHE A 13 8.79 -3.70 -1.08
C PHE A 13 8.73 -3.01 0.29
N GLN A 14 7.67 -2.26 0.58
CA GLN A 14 7.50 -1.63 1.89
C GLN A 14 7.21 -2.65 3.00
N LEU A 15 6.44 -3.71 2.72
CA LEU A 15 6.22 -4.82 3.67
C LEU A 15 7.54 -5.47 4.09
N LYS A 16 8.42 -5.78 3.12
CA LYS A 16 9.75 -6.35 3.39
C LYS A 16 10.63 -5.42 4.22
N LYS A 17 10.49 -4.10 4.03
CA LYS A 17 11.20 -3.10 4.82
C LYS A 17 10.65 -3.02 6.26
N ASN A 18 9.32 -2.98 6.40
CA ASN A 18 8.63 -2.94 7.70
C ASN A 18 8.91 -4.20 8.54
N SER A 19 9.01 -5.39 7.94
CA SER A 19 9.38 -6.62 8.67
C SER A 19 10.70 -6.52 9.46
N LYS A 20 11.56 -5.54 9.14
CA LYS A 20 12.79 -5.25 9.90
C LYS A 20 12.56 -4.30 11.08
N ASN A 21 11.48 -3.53 11.06
CA ASN A 21 11.17 -2.44 11.99
C ASN A 21 10.02 -2.75 12.97
N ASN A 22 9.26 -3.84 12.78
CA ASN A 22 8.08 -4.19 13.61
C ASN A 22 7.01 -3.07 13.68
N GLU A 23 6.80 -2.36 12.58
CA GLU A 23 5.78 -1.32 12.50
C GLU A 23 4.40 -1.92 12.17
N ASN A 24 3.30 -1.35 12.69
CA ASN A 24 1.94 -1.83 12.42
C ASN A 24 1.32 -1.27 11.11
N GLU A 25 2.11 -0.57 10.30
CA GLU A 25 1.63 0.01 9.05
C GLU A 25 2.76 0.21 8.03
N ILE A 26 2.43 0.29 6.74
CA ILE A 26 3.37 0.67 5.69
C ILE A 26 2.89 1.89 4.93
N TRP A 27 3.84 2.70 4.47
CA TRP A 27 3.58 3.93 3.76
C TRP A 27 4.11 3.82 2.33
N VAL A 28 3.23 4.04 1.36
CA VAL A 28 3.52 3.91 -0.06
C VAL A 28 3.24 5.24 -0.74
N VAL A 29 4.30 5.90 -1.21
CA VAL A 29 4.15 7.12 -2.02
C VAL A 29 3.63 6.74 -3.40
N LEU A 30 2.47 7.30 -3.74
CA LEU A 30 1.77 7.11 -4.99
C LEU A 30 1.96 8.30 -5.92
N ASN A 31 1.68 8.08 -7.20
CA ASN A 31 1.34 9.15 -8.13
C ASN A 31 -0.17 9.09 -8.43
N ASN A 32 -0.70 10.06 -9.15
CA ASN A 32 -2.14 10.13 -9.44
C ASN A 32 -2.67 8.89 -10.19
N ASN A 33 -1.86 8.25 -11.03
CA ASN A 33 -2.25 7.04 -11.74
C ASN A 33 -2.35 5.84 -10.78
N LEU A 34 -1.33 5.62 -9.94
CA LEU A 34 -1.33 4.55 -8.94
C LEU A 34 -2.43 4.75 -7.89
N LYS A 35 -2.73 6.00 -7.50
CA LYS A 35 -3.88 6.31 -6.64
C LYS A 35 -5.20 5.85 -7.27
N LYS A 36 -5.43 6.17 -8.55
CA LYS A 36 -6.64 5.75 -9.27
C LYS A 36 -6.72 4.23 -9.37
N ILE A 37 -5.61 3.56 -9.64
CA ILE A 37 -5.55 2.10 -9.71
C ILE A 37 -5.86 1.47 -8.36
N PHE A 38 -5.25 1.98 -7.28
CA PHE A 38 -5.54 1.50 -5.93
C PHE A 38 -7.02 1.67 -5.60
N LEU A 39 -7.57 2.87 -5.77
CA LEU A 39 -8.97 3.16 -5.47
C LEU A 39 -9.96 2.36 -6.32
N GLY A 40 -9.58 2.03 -7.55
CA GLY A 40 -10.40 1.21 -8.45
C GLY A 40 -10.43 -0.28 -8.10
N ASP A 41 -9.51 -0.76 -7.27
CA ASP A 41 -9.37 -2.19 -6.94
C ASP A 41 -8.77 -2.41 -5.54
N ALA A 42 -9.20 -1.61 -4.57
CA ALA A 42 -8.59 -1.57 -3.23
C ALA A 42 -8.69 -2.92 -2.52
N ASP A 43 -9.82 -3.60 -2.66
CA ASP A 43 -10.07 -4.92 -2.06
C ASP A 43 -9.05 -5.96 -2.55
N TYR A 44 -8.66 -5.91 -3.83
CA TYR A 44 -7.61 -6.78 -4.34
C TYR A 44 -6.27 -6.52 -3.64
N PHE A 45 -5.83 -5.26 -3.58
CA PHE A 45 -4.53 -4.93 -2.98
C PHE A 45 -4.49 -5.24 -1.48
N LEU A 46 -5.54 -4.91 -0.75
CA LEU A 46 -5.65 -5.22 0.68
C LEU A 46 -5.79 -6.72 0.93
N GLY A 47 -6.50 -7.44 0.06
CA GLY A 47 -6.64 -8.90 0.14
C GLY A 47 -5.31 -9.61 -0.06
N GLU A 48 -4.54 -9.24 -1.09
CA GLU A 48 -3.21 -9.80 -1.33
C GLU A 48 -2.23 -9.43 -0.20
N THR A 49 -2.27 -8.18 0.27
CA THR A 49 -1.44 -7.74 1.41
C THR A 49 -1.78 -8.51 2.70
N SER A 50 -3.07 -8.72 2.95
CA SER A 50 -3.55 -9.47 4.11
C SER A 50 -3.11 -10.94 4.06
N LYS A 51 -3.15 -11.58 2.88
CA LYS A 51 -2.65 -12.94 2.68
C LYS A 51 -1.15 -13.05 2.95
N LEU A 52 -0.37 -12.08 2.49
CA LEU A 52 1.08 -12.04 2.70
C LEU A 52 1.45 -11.87 4.19
N LEU A 53 0.67 -11.08 4.93
CA LEU A 53 0.91 -10.81 6.35
C LEU A 53 0.23 -11.81 7.30
N GLY A 54 -0.77 -12.55 6.83
CA GLY A 54 -1.65 -13.36 7.69
C GLY A 54 -2.51 -12.51 8.64
N LYS A 55 -2.73 -11.23 8.32
CA LYS A 55 -3.44 -10.25 9.16
C LYS A 55 -4.46 -9.49 8.33
N LYS A 56 -5.49 -8.93 8.98
CA LYS A 56 -6.40 -8.01 8.30
C LYS A 56 -5.69 -6.70 8.04
N CYS A 57 -5.99 -6.09 6.91
CA CYS A 57 -5.45 -4.79 6.54
C CYS A 57 -6.59 -3.78 6.36
N ASP A 58 -6.33 -2.55 6.78
CA ASP A 58 -7.13 -1.37 6.46
C ASP A 58 -6.23 -0.34 5.76
N TYR A 59 -6.80 0.74 5.23
CA TYR A 59 -6.02 1.79 4.58
C TYR A 59 -6.49 3.20 4.87
N GLU A 60 -5.55 4.12 4.69
CA GLU A 60 -5.80 5.55 4.66
C GLU A 60 -5.06 6.17 3.48
N LEU A 61 -5.66 7.19 2.86
CA LEU A 61 -5.02 7.99 1.82
C LEU A 61 -4.87 9.42 2.32
N ILE A 62 -3.63 9.86 2.44
CA ILE A 62 -3.28 11.24 2.80
C ILE A 62 -2.52 11.91 1.65
N SER A 63 -2.30 13.21 1.78
CA SER A 63 -1.38 13.97 0.92
C SER A 63 -0.22 14.47 1.77
N ASP A 64 1.00 14.42 1.23
CA ASP A 64 2.14 15.08 1.88
C ASP A 64 2.15 16.60 1.65
N LEU A 65 3.15 17.29 2.21
CA LEU A 65 3.36 18.73 2.04
C LEU A 65 3.61 19.16 0.58
N ALA A 66 3.91 18.21 -0.32
CA ALA A 66 4.11 18.42 -1.75
C ALA A 66 2.90 17.93 -2.57
N ASP A 67 1.73 17.75 -1.93
CA ASP A 67 0.48 17.26 -2.52
C ASP A 67 0.59 15.88 -3.20
N ARG A 68 1.58 15.07 -2.82
CA ARG A 68 1.72 13.71 -3.32
C ARG A 68 0.82 12.77 -2.52
N PRO A 69 0.02 11.92 -3.19
CA PRO A 69 -0.81 10.97 -2.48
C PRO A 69 0.06 9.89 -1.81
N ILE A 70 -0.17 9.66 -0.53
CA ILE A 70 0.44 8.58 0.25
C ILE A 70 -0.66 7.61 0.65
N LEU A 71 -0.44 6.34 0.34
CA LEU A 71 -1.23 5.22 0.83
C LEU A 71 -0.59 4.68 2.10
N ILE A 72 -1.34 4.71 3.19
CA ILE A 72 -0.99 4.06 4.45
C ILE A 72 -1.82 2.78 4.53
N ILE A 73 -1.17 1.62 4.65
CA ILE A 73 -1.85 0.33 4.92
C ILE A 73 -1.59 -0.03 6.37
N LYS A 74 -2.65 -0.16 7.17
CA LYS A 74 -2.62 -0.46 8.61
C LYS A 74 -2.90 -1.95 8.83
N PHE A 75 -2.14 -2.59 9.70
CA PHE A 75 -2.28 -4.01 10.04
C PHE A 75 -3.07 -4.16 11.34
N LEU A 76 -4.12 -4.98 11.31
CA LEU A 76 -5.04 -5.22 12.43
C LEU A 76 -4.76 -6.58 13.08
#